data_AF-A0A101M0B9-F1
#
_entry.id   AF-A0A101M0B9-F1
#
_cell.length_a   1.000
_cell.length_b   1.000
_cell.length_c   1.000
_cell.angle_alpha   90.00
_cell.angle_beta   90.00
_cell.angle_gamma   90.00
#
_symmetry.space_group_name_H-M   'P 1'
#
loop_
_entity.id
_entity.type
_entity.pdbx_description
1 polymer ?
#
loop_
_entity_poly.entity_id
_entity_poly.type
_entity_poly.pdbx_seq_one_letter_code
_entity_poly.pdbx_strand_id
1 'polypeptide(L)' 'MWDDHAQRSFEALKAALMSAPLLIPPDYSRYFLLYLATFESTIGMVFVQEDELHQEHVFYSLSNNLLDPI' A
#
# COMPACT_ATOMS: atom_id res chain seq x y z
N MET A 1 5.46 -22.27 12.68
CA MET A 1 5.40 -21.59 14.00
C MET A 1 6.00 -20.22 13.80
N TRP A 2 5.37 -19.17 14.32
CA TRP A 2 5.95 -17.82 14.29
C TRP A 2 6.97 -17.71 15.42
N ASP A 3 8.22 -17.37 15.11
CA ASP A 3 9.33 -17.28 16.06
C ASP A 3 9.96 -15.88 16.06
N ASP A 4 10.94 -15.66 16.94
CA ASP A 4 11.61 -14.36 17.07
C ASP A 4 12.33 -13.91 15.80
N HIS A 5 12.76 -14.87 14.96
CA HIS A 5 13.35 -14.54 13.67
C HIS A 5 12.27 -14.03 12.71
N ALA A 6 11.15 -14.74 12.59
CA ALA A 6 10.00 -14.34 11.79
C ALA A 6 9.46 -12.96 12.21
N GLN A 7 9.34 -12.71 13.51
CA GLN A 7 8.89 -11.41 14.04
C GLN A 7 9.82 -10.27 13.60
N ARG A 8 11.14 -10.44 13.78
CA ARG A 8 12.13 -9.42 13.39
C ARG A 8 12.15 -9.17 11.88
N SER A 9 12.02 -10.21 11.07
CA SER A 9 11.94 -10.07 9.61
C SER A 9 10.67 -9.33 9.19
N PHE A 10 9.53 -9.61 9.81
CA PHE A 10 8.27 -8.92 9.53
C PHE A 10 8.34 -7.44 9.92
N GLU A 11 8.89 -7.12 11.09
CA GLU A 11 9.09 -5.74 11.54
C GLU A 11 10.03 -4.96 10.61
N ALA A 12 11.12 -5.60 10.16
CA ALA A 12 12.05 -4.99 9.20
C ALA A 12 11.36 -4.71 7.86
N LEU A 13 10.54 -5.64 7.35
CA LEU A 13 9.76 -5.43 6.15
C LEU A 13 8.76 -4.28 6.32
N LYS A 14 8.03 -4.24 7.44
CA LYS A 14 7.10 -3.16 7.75
C LYS A 14 7.82 -1.80 7.79
N ALA A 15 8.98 -1.72 8.43
CA ALA A 15 9.79 -0.52 8.50
C ALA A 15 10.32 -0.07 7.12
N ALA A 16 10.73 -1.03 6.27
CA ALA A 16 11.15 -0.74 4.90
C ALA A 16 9.98 -0.18 4.07
N LEU A 17 8.80 -0.80 4.16
CA LEU A 17 7.59 -0.33 3.47
C LEU A 17 7.15 1.05 3.95
N MET A 18 7.30 1.37 5.25
CA MET A 18 6.97 2.68 5.82
C MET A 18 8.00 3.78 5.50
N SER A 19 9.23 3.42 5.13
CA SER A 19 10.33 4.38 4.89
C SER A 19 10.68 4.57 3.42
N ALA A 20 10.21 3.70 2.53
CA ALA A 20 10.16 3.97 1.10
C ALA A 20 9.46 5.31 0.83
N PRO A 21 9.79 6.06 -0.25
CA PRO A 21 9.13 7.32 -0.57
C PRO A 21 7.67 7.03 -0.94
N LEU A 22 6.84 6.87 0.08
CA LEU A 22 5.52 6.27 0.02
C LEU A 22 4.49 7.16 -0.66
N LEU A 23 4.82 8.43 -0.84
CA LEU A 23 3.89 9.49 -1.17
C LEU A 23 4.61 10.51 -2.05
N ILE A 24 4.90 10.12 -3.30
CA ILE A 24 5.15 11.15 -4.31
C ILE A 24 3.87 12.01 -4.38
N PRO A 25 3.97 13.36 -4.37
CA PRO A 25 2.80 14.20 -4.49
C PRO A 25 2.00 13.78 -5.73
N PRO A 26 0.67 13.59 -5.62
CA PRO A 26 -0.11 13.18 -6.78
C PRO A 26 -0.07 14.27 -7.85
N ASP A 27 0.15 13.84 -9.09
CA ASP A 27 0.01 14.69 -10.26
C ASP A 27 -1.44 14.58 -10.76
N TYR A 28 -2.26 15.57 -10.41
CA TYR A 28 -3.67 15.60 -10.80
C TYR A 28 -3.90 15.79 -12.31
N SER A 29 -2.86 16.02 -13.10
CA SER A 29 -2.97 16.04 -14.57
C SER A 29 -2.89 14.65 -15.20
N ARG A 30 -2.51 13.62 -14.43
CA ARG A 30 -2.35 12.23 -14.89
C ARG A 30 -3.48 11.34 -14.38
N TYR A 31 -3.64 10.21 -15.06
CA TYR A 31 -4.55 9.16 -14.61
C TYR A 31 -4.04 8.50 -13.33
N PHE A 32 -4.99 8.07 -12.52
CA PHE A 32 -4.75 7.29 -11.32
C PHE A 32 -5.06 5.83 -11.61
N LEU A 33 -4.15 4.95 -11.21
CA LEU A 33 -4.33 3.50 -11.21
C LEU A 33 -4.75 3.06 -9.81
N LEU A 34 -5.79 2.24 -9.74
CA LEU A 34 -6.29 1.67 -8.49
C LEU A 34 -6.08 0.16 -8.50
N TYR A 35 -5.18 -0.30 -7.65
CA TYR A 35 -5.02 -1.72 -7.34
C TYR A 35 -5.84 -2.07 -6.12
N LEU A 36 -6.69 -3.09 -6.23
CA LEU A 36 -7.61 -3.48 -5.18
C LEU A 36 -7.53 -4.98 -4.92
N ALA A 37 -7.44 -5.34 -3.65
CA ALA A 37 -7.47 -6.70 -3.17
C ALA A 37 -8.57 -6.84 -2.11
N THR A 38 -9.38 -7.89 -2.25
CA THR A 38 -10.46 -8.19 -1.30
C THR A 38 -10.20 -9.51 -0.60
N PHE A 39 -10.57 -9.57 0.67
CA PHE A 39 -10.73 -10.80 1.43
C PHE A 39 -12.14 -10.81 2.06
N GLU A 40 -12.56 -11.92 2.67
CA GLU A 40 -13.95 -12.15 3.13
C GLU A 40 -14.61 -10.92 3.79
N SER A 41 -13.88 -10.22 4.65
CA SER A 41 -14.36 -9.05 5.37
C SER A 41 -13.50 -7.80 5.20
N THR A 42 -12.50 -7.81 4.31
CA THR A 42 -11.50 -6.74 4.26
C THR A 42 -11.24 -6.32 2.83
N ILE A 43 -11.07 -5.02 2.62
CA ILE A 43 -10.63 -4.46 1.35
C ILE A 43 -9.33 -3.71 1.57
N GLY A 44 -8.33 -4.01 0.76
CA GLY A 44 -7.08 -3.27 0.65
C GLY A 44 -7.02 -2.62 -0.71
N MET A 45 -6.58 -1.36 -0.78
CA MET A 45 -6.38 -0.65 -2.01
C MET A 45 -5.11 0.17 -1.99
N VAL A 46 -4.47 0.29 -3.14
CA VAL A 46 -3.30 1.11 -3.36
C VAL A 46 -3.55 1.96 -4.59
N PHE A 47 -3.35 3.26 -4.45
CA PHE A 47 -3.40 4.21 -5.55
C PHE A 47 -2.00 4.47 -6.08
N VAL A 48 -1.88 4.38 -7.40
CA VAL A 48 -0.62 4.42 -8.14
C VAL A 48 -0.73 5.44 -9.27
N GLN A 49 0.38 6.09 -9.60
CA GLN A 49 0.53 6.87 -10.82
C GLN A 49 1.81 6.49 -11.54
N GLU A 50 1.77 6.48 -12.87
CA GLU A 50 2.97 6.33 -13.69
C GLU A 50 3.68 7.69 -13.86
N ASP A 51 5.00 7.68 -13.72
CA ASP A 51 5.84 8.82 -14.09
C ASP A 51 6.12 8.87 -15.61
N GLU A 52 6.93 9.84 -16.04
CA GLU A 52 7.32 10.02 -17.45
C GLU A 52 8.15 8.85 -18.03
N LEU A 53 8.69 7.99 -17.16
CA LEU A 53 9.46 6.81 -17.52
C LEU A 53 8.60 5.54 -17.44
N HIS A 54 7.27 5.67 -17.28
CA HIS A 54 6.33 4.57 -17.05
C HIS A 54 6.64 3.75 -15.79
N GLN A 55 7.26 4.36 -14.77
CA GLN A 55 7.43 3.72 -13.48
C GLN A 55 6.24 4.03 -12.59
N GLU A 56 5.71 2.98 -11.98
CA GLU A 56 4.59 3.06 -11.05
C GLU A 56 5.03 3.52 -9.67
N HIS A 57 4.40 4.58 -9.18
CA HIS A 57 4.63 5.14 -7.86
C HIS A 57 3.37 5.09 -7.02
N VAL A 58 3.46 4.53 -5.83
CA VAL A 58 2.38 4.57 -4.83
C VAL A 58 2.30 5.99 -4.28
N PHE A 59 1.10 6.55 -4.26
CA PHE A 59 0.86 7.84 -3.59
C PHE A 59 -0.20 7.75 -2.49
N TYR A 60 -0.91 6.62 -2.36
CA TYR A 60 -1.80 6.38 -1.23
C TYR A 60 -2.11 4.90 -1.04
N SER A 61 -2.24 4.45 0.21
CA SER A 61 -2.68 3.09 0.56
C SER A 61 -3.79 3.16 1.60
N LEU A 62 -4.83 2.37 1.42
CA LEU A 62 -5.98 2.30 2.31
C LEU A 62 -6.40 0.86 2.52
N SER A 63 -6.70 0.50 3.76
CA SER A 63 -7.33 -0.76 4.11
C SER A 63 -8.54 -0.49 4.99
N ASN A 64 -9.61 -1.23 4.75
CA ASN A 64 -10.82 -1.15 5.56
C ASN A 64 -11.36 -2.54 5.86
N ASN A 65 -11.79 -2.75 7.11
CA ASN A 65 -12.56 -3.91 7.50
C ASN A 65 -14.05 -3.56 7.34
N LEU A 66 -14.75 -4.33 6.52
CA LEU A 66 -16.15 -4.11 6.17
C LEU A 66 -17.12 -4.45 7.31
N LEU A 67 -16.65 -5.16 8.33
CA LEU A 67 -17.43 -5.49 9.52
C LEU A 67 -17.26 -4.45 10.65
N ASP A 68 -16.28 -3.56 10.53
CA ASP A 68 -16.10 -2.48 11.49
C ASP A 68 -17.17 -1.40 11.24
N PRO A 69 -17.73 -0.79 12.31
CA PRO A 69 -18.71 0.27 12.16
C PRO A 69 -18.09 1.51 11.48
N ILE A 70 -18.90 2.15 10.62
CA ILE A 70 -18.55 3.38 9.88
C ILE A 70 -18.56 4.60 10.82
#